data_AF-A0AA92T3A1-F1
#
_entry.id   AF-A0AA92T3A1-F1
#
_cell.length_a   1.000
_cell.length_b   1.000
_cell.length_c   1.000
_cell.angle_alpha   90.00
_cell.angle_beta   90.00
_cell.angle_gamma   90.00
#
_symmetry.space_group_name_H-M   'P 1'
#
loop_
_entity.id
_entity.type
_entity.pdbx_description
1 polymer ?
#
loop_
_entity_poly.entity_id
_entity_poly.type
_entity_poly.pdbx_seq_one_letter_code
_entity_poly.pdbx_strand_id
1 'polypeptide(L)'
;MKITKIALASIALACFSSLSASAKNEVKTAYIFGFASSFNDSTVYFTDVQKVDSAYFTRKSKFLISRENYSYQLRDYLEQKGAGNRTCIVMFDFNQKKAEKKWNKLYARYIQKPKAKKAKNGQQMNDAPSPYQVKTINSTDFHFSSVQPNDEEVEEVKVKKAKKAKKEKRRKGAKNE
;
A
#
# COMPACT_ATOMS: atom_id res chain seq x y z
N MET A 1 8.43 61.33 -4.46
CA MET A 1 8.70 59.89 -4.21
C MET A 1 7.45 59.11 -3.79
N LYS A 2 6.40 59.07 -4.61
CA LYS A 2 5.18 58.26 -4.32
C LYS A 2 4.75 57.33 -5.46
N ILE A 3 5.23 57.56 -6.67
CA ILE A 3 4.83 56.81 -7.88
C ILE A 3 5.77 55.60 -8.10
N THR A 4 7.02 55.67 -7.64
CA THR A 4 7.99 54.56 -7.73
C THR A 4 7.65 53.38 -6.80
N LYS A 5 6.92 53.61 -5.71
CA LYS A 5 6.51 52.54 -4.77
C LYS A 5 5.32 51.72 -5.28
N ILE A 6 4.50 52.27 -6.17
CA ILE A 6 3.31 51.61 -6.72
C ILE A 6 3.68 50.70 -7.89
N ALA A 7 4.64 51.10 -8.71
CA ALA A 7 5.14 50.27 -9.82
C ALA A 7 5.87 48.99 -9.36
N LEU A 8 6.52 49.04 -8.18
CA LEU A 8 7.16 47.86 -7.58
C LEU A 8 6.16 46.88 -6.97
N ALA A 9 4.98 47.34 -6.53
CA ALA A 9 3.95 46.49 -5.94
C ALA A 9 3.14 45.70 -6.99
N SER A 10 3.00 46.23 -8.22
CA SER A 10 2.30 45.55 -9.32
C SER A 10 3.11 44.43 -9.97
N ILE A 11 4.44 44.47 -9.89
CA ILE A 11 5.33 43.41 -10.43
C ILE A 11 5.41 42.22 -9.46
N ALA A 12 5.23 42.43 -8.15
CA ALA A 12 5.22 41.37 -7.16
C ALA A 12 3.98 40.44 -7.24
N LEU A 13 2.87 40.92 -7.82
CA LEU A 13 1.62 40.15 -7.95
C LEU A 13 1.57 39.26 -9.20
N ALA A 14 2.47 39.48 -10.18
CA ALA A 14 2.53 38.68 -11.41
C ALA A 14 3.38 37.39 -11.27
N CYS A 15 4.16 37.24 -10.20
CA CYS A 15 5.05 36.08 -9.99
C CYS A 15 4.40 34.91 -9.23
N PHE A 16 3.10 34.98 -8.91
CA PHE A 16 2.34 33.89 -8.30
C PHE A 16 1.51 33.07 -9.30
N SER A 17 1.82 33.14 -10.60
CA SER A 17 1.36 32.14 -11.57
C SER A 17 2.06 30.81 -11.28
N SER A 18 1.52 30.10 -10.29
CA SER A 18 1.52 28.66 -10.14
C SER A 18 2.68 27.95 -10.83
N LEU A 19 3.79 27.79 -10.10
CA LEU A 19 4.64 26.63 -10.31
C LEU A 19 3.82 25.39 -9.90
N SER A 20 2.86 25.00 -10.74
CA SER A 20 2.32 23.65 -10.74
C SER A 20 3.47 22.77 -11.19
N ALA A 21 4.37 22.46 -10.25
CA ALA A 21 5.27 21.34 -10.37
C ALA A 21 4.37 20.13 -10.56
N SER A 22 4.07 19.80 -11.82
CA SER A 22 3.41 18.56 -12.18
C SER A 22 4.33 17.48 -11.67
N ALA A 23 3.97 16.91 -10.52
CA ALA A 23 4.79 15.95 -9.82
C ALA A 23 4.75 14.67 -10.65
N LYS A 24 5.62 14.59 -11.66
CA LYS A 24 5.78 13.41 -12.51
C LYS A 24 6.00 12.21 -11.59
N ASN A 25 5.16 11.20 -11.73
CA ASN A 25 5.27 9.96 -10.96
C ASN A 25 6.64 9.31 -11.24
N GLU A 26 7.19 8.63 -10.24
CA GLU A 26 8.46 7.93 -10.40
C GLU A 26 8.18 6.48 -10.76
N VAL A 27 8.74 6.02 -11.88
CA VAL A 27 8.74 4.61 -12.26
C VAL A 27 9.95 3.94 -11.63
N LYS A 28 9.72 2.87 -10.88
CA LYS A 28 10.78 2.12 -10.16
C LYS A 28 10.47 0.65 -10.12
N THR A 29 11.53 -0.16 -10.06
CA THR A 29 11.42 -1.56 -9.67
C THR A 29 10.94 -1.67 -8.23
N ALA A 30 9.98 -2.55 -7.99
CA ALA A 30 9.50 -2.91 -6.67
C ALA A 30 9.32 -4.42 -6.54
N TYR A 31 9.39 -4.90 -5.30
CA TYR A 31 9.14 -6.28 -4.94
C TYR A 31 7.78 -6.33 -4.27
N ILE A 32 6.79 -6.91 -4.96
CA ILE A 32 5.38 -6.92 -4.59
C ILE A 32 4.98 -8.35 -4.20
N PHE A 33 4.17 -8.49 -3.16
CA PHE A 33 3.49 -9.74 -2.86
C PHE A 33 2.02 -9.47 -2.50
N GLY A 34 1.18 -10.44 -2.78
CA GLY A 34 -0.24 -10.45 -2.51
C GLY A 34 -0.58 -11.27 -1.27
N PHE A 35 -1.63 -10.83 -0.58
CA PHE A 35 -2.30 -11.59 0.46
C PHE A 35 -3.81 -11.53 0.22
N ALA A 36 -4.48 -12.68 0.30
CA ALA A 36 -5.92 -12.76 0.19
C ALA A 36 -6.53 -13.59 1.32
N SER A 37 -7.63 -13.09 1.88
CA SER A 37 -8.37 -13.75 2.95
C SER A 37 -9.86 -13.65 2.70
N SER A 38 -10.61 -14.63 3.18
CA SER A 38 -12.07 -14.63 3.21
C SER A 38 -12.58 -14.41 4.63
N PHE A 39 -13.78 -13.83 4.78
CA PHE A 39 -14.52 -13.87 6.04
C PHE A 39 -15.41 -15.13 6.15
N ASN A 40 -15.60 -15.83 5.03
CA ASN A 40 -16.50 -16.98 4.95
C ASN A 40 -15.77 -18.30 5.17
N ASP A 41 -14.44 -18.31 5.19
CA ASP A 41 -13.62 -19.49 5.44
C ASP A 41 -12.29 -19.12 6.11
N SER A 42 -11.54 -20.13 6.56
CA SER A 42 -10.24 -19.95 7.19
C SER A 42 -9.05 -20.07 6.23
N THR A 43 -9.30 -20.06 4.91
CA THR A 43 -8.24 -20.21 3.91
C THR A 43 -7.65 -18.85 3.54
N VAL A 44 -6.34 -18.74 3.68
CA VAL A 44 -5.59 -17.55 3.27
C VAL A 44 -4.60 -17.90 2.17
N TYR A 45 -4.45 -16.98 1.22
CA TYR A 45 -3.54 -17.12 0.09
C TYR A 45 -2.42 -16.10 0.19
N PHE A 46 -1.20 -16.55 -0.07
CA PHE A 46 -0.02 -15.72 -0.22
C PHE A 46 0.52 -15.91 -1.62
N THR A 47 0.87 -14.84 -2.33
CA THR A 47 1.76 -14.99 -3.49
C THR A 47 3.20 -14.99 -3.00
N ASP A 48 4.10 -15.51 -3.83
CA ASP A 48 5.53 -15.21 -3.68
C ASP A 48 5.81 -13.70 -3.78
N VAL A 49 7.01 -13.30 -3.34
CA VAL A 49 7.53 -11.95 -3.57
C VAL A 49 8.04 -11.87 -5.01
N GLN A 50 7.40 -11.00 -5.80
CA GLN A 50 7.64 -10.87 -7.24
C GLN A 50 8.27 -9.52 -7.56
N LYS A 51 9.23 -9.53 -8.48
CA LYS A 51 9.87 -8.32 -9.00
C LYS A 51 8.99 -7.71 -10.09
N VAL A 52 8.63 -6.43 -9.94
CA VAL A 52 7.86 -5.64 -10.92
C VAL A 52 8.70 -4.42 -11.30
N ASP A 53 9.21 -4.38 -12.53
CA ASP A 53 10.19 -3.36 -12.96
C ASP A 53 9.59 -1.98 -13.25
N SER A 54 8.33 -1.92 -13.67
CA SER A 54 7.66 -0.69 -14.09
C SER A 54 6.51 -0.31 -13.15
N ALA A 55 6.75 -0.24 -11.84
CA ALA A 55 5.74 0.21 -10.88
C ALA A 55 5.80 1.73 -10.68
N TYR A 56 4.63 2.38 -10.60
CA TYR A 56 4.52 3.82 -10.46
C TYR A 56 4.39 4.23 -9.00
N PHE A 57 5.16 5.23 -8.60
CA PHE A 57 5.20 5.73 -7.23
C PHE A 57 5.01 7.23 -7.14
N THR A 58 4.33 7.67 -6.09
CA THR A 58 4.30 9.10 -5.75
C THR A 58 5.68 9.55 -5.28
N ARG A 59 6.31 10.51 -5.97
CA ARG A 59 7.67 11.02 -5.69
C ARG A 59 7.97 11.31 -4.21
N LYS A 60 7.08 12.04 -3.52
CA LYS A 60 7.34 12.51 -2.14
C LYS A 60 7.09 11.45 -1.07
N SER A 61 6.11 10.58 -1.26
CA SER A 61 5.66 9.63 -0.22
C SER A 61 6.04 8.18 -0.52
N LYS A 62 6.54 7.91 -1.73
CA LYS A 62 6.91 6.58 -2.22
C LYS A 62 5.75 5.58 -2.09
N PHE A 63 4.51 6.06 -2.25
CA PHE A 63 3.33 5.19 -2.29
C PHE A 63 3.20 4.57 -3.67
N LEU A 64 2.92 3.27 -3.70
CA LEU A 64 2.55 2.56 -4.92
C LEU A 64 1.21 3.09 -5.42
N ILE A 65 1.20 3.57 -6.66
CA ILE A 65 -0.01 4.03 -7.36
C ILE A 65 -0.70 2.80 -7.98
N SER A 66 -2.03 2.89 -8.15
CA SER A 66 -2.86 1.81 -8.71
C SER A 66 -2.75 0.50 -7.91
N ARG A 67 -2.57 0.63 -6.59
CA ARG A 67 -2.41 -0.51 -5.67
C ARG A 67 -3.64 -1.43 -5.69
N GLU A 68 -4.80 -0.81 -5.86
CA GLU A 68 -6.10 -1.42 -6.07
C GLU A 68 -6.14 -2.28 -7.33
N ASN A 69 -5.55 -1.83 -8.45
CA ASN A 69 -5.47 -2.62 -9.68
C ASN A 69 -4.58 -3.87 -9.48
N TYR A 70 -3.46 -3.75 -8.77
CA TYR A 70 -2.66 -4.95 -8.41
C TYR A 70 -3.47 -5.91 -7.52
N SER A 71 -4.25 -5.39 -6.56
CA SER A 71 -5.17 -6.21 -5.76
C SER A 71 -6.23 -6.90 -6.62
N TYR A 72 -6.73 -6.24 -7.67
CA TYR A 72 -7.69 -6.82 -8.61
C TYR A 72 -7.09 -7.94 -9.44
N GLN A 73 -5.84 -7.82 -9.90
CA GLN A 73 -5.15 -8.92 -10.60
C GLN A 73 -5.15 -10.21 -9.76
N LEU A 74 -4.85 -10.10 -8.46
CA LEU A 74 -4.89 -11.26 -7.55
C LEU A 74 -6.32 -11.77 -7.32
N ARG A 75 -7.28 -10.86 -7.15
CA ARG A 75 -8.69 -11.22 -6.97
C ARG A 75 -9.19 -12.02 -8.17
N ASP A 76 -8.97 -11.51 -9.38
CA ASP A 76 -9.50 -12.08 -10.62
C ASP A 76 -8.86 -13.44 -10.88
N TYR A 77 -7.55 -13.59 -10.61
CA TYR A 77 -6.88 -14.89 -10.63
C TYR A 77 -7.53 -15.91 -9.68
N LEU A 78 -7.77 -15.51 -8.41
CA LEU A 78 -8.39 -16.39 -7.43
C LEU A 78 -9.83 -16.72 -7.79
N GLU A 79 -10.58 -15.78 -8.35
CA GLU A 79 -11.95 -15.99 -8.81
C GLU A 79 -12.01 -17.03 -9.93
N GLN A 80 -11.10 -16.96 -10.90
CA GLN A 80 -10.95 -17.97 -11.96
C GLN A 80 -10.60 -19.37 -11.42
N LYS A 81 -9.94 -19.45 -10.26
CA LYS A 81 -9.62 -20.70 -9.56
C LYS A 81 -10.73 -21.19 -8.63
N GLY A 82 -11.92 -20.57 -8.67
CA GLY A 82 -13.05 -20.91 -7.79
C GLY A 82 -12.89 -20.41 -6.36
N ALA A 83 -11.90 -19.55 -6.10
CA ALA A 83 -11.60 -18.95 -4.81
C ALA A 83 -12.07 -17.48 -4.73
N GLY A 84 -13.27 -17.17 -5.25
CA GLY A 84 -13.86 -15.83 -5.20
C GLY A 84 -14.18 -15.31 -3.79
N ASN A 85 -14.77 -14.10 -3.72
CA ASN A 85 -15.18 -13.41 -2.49
C ASN A 85 -14.07 -13.16 -1.46
N ARG A 86 -12.82 -13.02 -1.93
CA ARG A 86 -11.65 -12.78 -1.08
C ARG A 86 -11.26 -11.31 -1.08
N THR A 87 -10.97 -10.79 0.10
CA THR A 87 -10.34 -9.48 0.27
C THR A 87 -8.86 -9.60 -0.09
N CYS A 88 -8.45 -8.97 -1.18
CA CYS A 88 -7.09 -9.04 -1.71
C CYS A 88 -6.33 -7.74 -1.46
N ILE A 89 -5.14 -7.85 -0.89
CA ILE A 89 -4.22 -6.72 -0.69
C ILE A 89 -2.87 -7.05 -1.32
N VAL A 90 -2.19 -6.03 -1.82
CA VAL A 90 -0.77 -6.14 -2.17
C VAL A 90 0.10 -5.34 -1.21
N MET A 91 1.28 -5.83 -0.91
CA MET A 91 2.31 -5.17 -0.12
C MET A 91 3.60 -5.13 -0.92
N PHE A 92 4.45 -4.14 -0.65
CA PHE A 92 5.69 -3.98 -1.41
C PHE A 92 6.88 -3.49 -0.57
N ASP A 93 8.06 -3.64 -1.14
CA ASP A 93 9.27 -2.89 -0.79
C ASP A 93 10.13 -2.65 -2.04
N PHE A 94 11.01 -1.64 -2.01
CA PHE A 94 11.99 -1.42 -3.09
C PHE A 94 13.17 -2.39 -3.01
N ASN A 95 13.36 -3.04 -1.86
CA ASN A 95 14.41 -4.02 -1.65
C ASN A 95 13.79 -5.41 -1.42
N GLN A 96 14.26 -6.40 -2.16
CA GLN A 96 13.77 -7.78 -2.10
C GLN A 96 13.78 -8.34 -0.68
N LYS A 97 14.93 -8.26 0.01
CA LYS A 97 15.08 -8.80 1.38
C LYS A 97 14.10 -8.15 2.36
N LYS A 98 13.80 -6.86 2.17
CA LYS A 98 12.80 -6.16 3.00
C LYS A 98 11.37 -6.59 2.67
N ALA A 99 11.05 -6.82 1.40
CA ALA A 99 9.76 -7.38 0.99
C ALA A 99 9.58 -8.80 1.54
N GLU A 100 10.58 -9.67 1.42
CA GLU A 100 10.60 -11.01 2.01
C GLU A 100 10.47 -10.98 3.53
N LYS A 101 11.12 -10.04 4.21
CA LYS A 101 10.94 -9.87 5.67
C LYS A 101 9.51 -9.48 6.03
N LYS A 102 8.85 -8.62 5.25
CA LYS A 102 7.44 -8.25 5.45
C LYS A 102 6.52 -9.46 5.18
N TRP A 103 6.79 -10.19 4.10
CA TRP A 103 6.07 -11.42 3.75
C TRP A 103 6.17 -12.45 4.87
N ASN A 104 7.39 -12.79 5.31
CA ASN A 104 7.64 -13.74 6.40
C ASN A 104 6.96 -13.33 7.70
N LYS A 105 7.00 -12.03 8.04
CA LYS A 105 6.34 -11.50 9.22
C LYS A 105 4.82 -11.64 9.16
N LEU A 106 4.21 -11.54 7.97
CA LEU A 106 2.78 -11.75 7.79
C LEU A 106 2.46 -13.26 7.81
N TYR A 107 3.18 -14.06 7.03
CA TYR A 107 3.05 -15.51 6.96
C TYR A 107 3.13 -16.16 8.34
N ALA A 108 4.11 -15.75 9.16
CA ALA A 108 4.27 -16.20 10.53
C ALA A 108 3.00 -16.03 11.38
N ARG A 109 2.18 -14.99 11.16
CA ARG A 109 0.94 -14.78 11.93
C ARG A 109 -0.15 -15.80 11.62
N TYR A 110 -0.13 -16.38 10.43
CA TYR A 110 -1.15 -17.33 9.97
C TYR A 110 -0.73 -18.78 10.16
N ILE A 111 0.57 -19.06 10.33
CA ILE A 111 1.05 -20.40 10.72
C ILE A 111 1.26 -20.55 12.23
N GLN A 112 1.38 -19.44 12.98
CA GLN A 112 1.61 -19.50 14.43
C GLN A 112 0.44 -20.17 15.12
N LYS A 113 0.76 -21.22 15.88
CA LYS A 113 -0.21 -21.90 16.73
C LYS A 113 -0.60 -20.98 17.89
N PRO A 114 -1.88 -20.91 18.27
CA PRO A 114 -2.28 -20.24 19.49
C PRO A 114 -1.53 -20.89 20.65
N LYS A 115 -0.82 -20.10 21.47
CA LYS A 115 -0.20 -20.64 22.68
C LYS A 115 -1.28 -21.25 23.55
N ALA A 116 -1.11 -22.51 23.93
CA ALA A 116 -1.98 -23.15 24.90
C ALA A 116 -2.15 -22.25 26.14
N LYS A 117 -3.39 -21.94 26.51
CA LYS A 117 -3.66 -21.32 27.81
C LYS A 117 -3.18 -22.32 28.86
N LYS A 118 -2.30 -21.92 29.78
CA LYS A 118 -1.89 -22.82 30.87
C LYS A 118 -3.15 -23.27 31.61
N ALA A 119 -3.37 -24.58 31.68
CA ALA A 119 -4.41 -25.12 32.55
C ALA A 119 -4.11 -24.65 33.98
N LYS A 120 -5.15 -24.27 34.74
CA LYS A 120 -5.02 -23.87 36.15
C LYS A 120 -4.41 -24.98 37.04
N ASN A 121 -4.24 -26.19 36.48
CA ASN A 121 -3.96 -27.44 37.17
C ASN A 121 -2.54 -27.97 36.85
N GLY A 122 -1.67 -27.18 36.21
CA GLY A 122 -0.29 -27.59 35.90
C GLY A 122 -0.14 -28.56 34.72
N GLN A 123 -1.24 -29.10 34.17
CA GLN A 123 -1.19 -29.91 32.95
C GLN A 123 -0.82 -29.06 31.72
N GLN A 124 0.23 -29.47 31.02
CA GLN A 124 0.69 -28.87 29.79
C GLN A 124 -0.26 -29.28 28.66
N MET A 125 -1.10 -28.35 28.19
CA MET A 125 -1.95 -28.61 27.04
C MET A 125 -1.11 -28.48 25.77
N ASN A 126 -1.25 -29.43 24.84
CA ASN A 126 -0.58 -29.36 23.54
C ASN A 126 -1.03 -28.11 22.78
N ASP A 127 -0.14 -27.50 21.99
CA ASP A 127 -0.48 -26.35 21.15
C ASP A 127 -1.61 -26.71 20.17
N ALA A 128 -2.68 -25.92 20.16
CA ALA A 128 -3.77 -26.08 19.20
C ALA A 128 -3.24 -25.86 17.77
N PRO A 129 -3.77 -26.56 16.75
CA PRO A 129 -3.42 -26.27 15.36
C PRO A 129 -3.76 -24.82 14.99
N SER A 130 -3.05 -24.26 14.01
CA SER A 130 -3.42 -22.93 13.48
C SER A 130 -4.86 -22.99 12.95
N PRO A 131 -5.70 -21.97 13.22
CA PRO A 131 -7.05 -21.94 12.70
C PRO A 131 -7.09 -21.73 11.17
N TYR A 132 -5.97 -21.34 10.55
CA TYR A 132 -5.91 -20.98 9.14
C TYR A 132 -5.32 -22.08 8.27
N GLN A 133 -5.93 -22.28 7.10
CA GLN A 133 -5.35 -23.07 6.01
C GLN A 133 -4.57 -22.13 5.09
N VAL A 134 -3.24 -22.21 5.14
CA VAL A 134 -2.36 -21.33 4.36
C VAL A 134 -2.02 -21.96 3.02
N LYS A 135 -2.28 -21.25 1.92
CA LYS A 135 -1.92 -21.64 0.57
C LYS A 135 -0.95 -20.62 -0.04
N THR A 136 0.09 -21.12 -0.70
CA THR A 136 1.03 -20.27 -1.44
C THR A 136 0.78 -20.42 -2.93
N ILE A 137 0.71 -19.30 -3.63
CA ILE A 137 0.60 -19.21 -5.09
C ILE A 137 2.02 -18.92 -5.60
N ASN A 138 2.57 -19.87 -6.34
CA ASN A 138 3.90 -19.75 -6.89
C ASN A 138 3.91 -18.66 -7.98
N SER A 139 5.06 -18.00 -8.14
CA SER A 139 5.34 -17.14 -9.28
C SER A 139 4.99 -17.82 -10.62
N THR A 140 5.23 -19.13 -10.82
CA THR A 140 4.85 -19.82 -12.07
C THR A 140 3.37 -19.75 -12.41
N ASP A 141 2.48 -19.67 -11.41
CA ASP A 141 1.04 -19.72 -11.60
C ASP A 141 0.41 -18.33 -11.76
N PHE A 142 1.03 -17.31 -11.16
CA PHE A 142 0.51 -15.95 -11.13
C PHE A 142 1.63 -14.92 -11.10
N HIS A 143 1.57 -13.94 -11.99
CA HIS A 143 2.50 -12.81 -12.03
C HIS A 143 1.75 -11.47 -12.03
N PHE A 144 2.22 -10.53 -11.21
CA PHE A 144 1.74 -9.15 -11.25
C PHE A 144 2.23 -8.46 -12.54
N SER A 145 1.28 -7.86 -13.25
CA SER A 145 1.54 -6.99 -14.39
C SER A 145 1.65 -5.54 -13.94
N SER A 146 2.58 -4.79 -14.54
CA SER A 146 2.70 -3.35 -14.33
C SER A 146 1.38 -2.65 -14.68
N VAL A 147 0.97 -1.71 -13.83
CA VAL A 147 -0.21 -0.88 -14.03
C VAL A 147 0.24 0.56 -14.24
N GLN A 148 -0.12 1.14 -15.38
CA GLN A 148 0.05 2.57 -15.63
C GLN A 148 -1.12 3.32 -15.01
N PRO A 149 -0.86 4.37 -14.20
CA PRO A 149 -1.92 5.16 -13.60
C PRO A 149 -2.56 6.07 -14.64
N ASN A 150 -3.89 6.10 -14.66
CA ASN A 150 -4.66 7.03 -15.47
C ASN A 150 -4.62 8.45 -14.86
N ASP A 151 -4.86 9.48 -15.68
CA ASP A 151 -4.77 10.89 -15.25
C ASP A 151 -5.65 11.22 -14.02
N GLU A 152 -6.81 10.58 -13.91
CA GLU A 152 -7.72 10.73 -12.76
C GLU A 152 -7.10 10.20 -11.45
N GLU A 153 -6.46 9.03 -11.46
CA GLU A 153 -5.81 8.46 -10.28
C GLU A 153 -4.68 9.36 -9.78
N VAL A 154 -3.97 10.00 -10.72
CA VAL A 154 -2.89 10.95 -10.39
C VAL A 154 -3.46 12.20 -9.71
N GLU A 155 -4.58 12.73 -10.19
CA GLU A 155 -5.25 13.88 -9.56
C GLU A 155 -5.87 13.54 -8.20
N GLU A 156 -6.51 12.37 -8.05
CA GLU A 156 -7.04 11.93 -6.77
C GLU A 156 -5.97 11.85 -5.67
N VAL A 157 -4.80 11.32 -6.00
CA VAL A 157 -3.68 11.21 -5.06
C VAL A 157 -3.18 12.60 -4.63
N LYS A 158 -3.12 13.56 -5.57
CA LYS A 158 -2.77 14.97 -5.25
C LYS A 158 -3.80 15.60 -4.32
N VAL A 159 -5.09 15.42 -4.58
CA VAL A 159 -6.20 15.98 -3.78
C VAL A 159 -6.24 15.38 -2.37
N LYS A 160 -6.16 14.04 -2.24
CA LYS A 160 -6.14 13.35 -0.93
C LYS A 160 -4.97 13.83 -0.07
N LYS A 161 -3.81 14.08 -0.68
CA LYS A 161 -2.64 14.64 0.02
C LYS A 161 -2.84 16.08 0.47
N ALA A 162 -3.39 16.94 -0.38
CA ALA A 162 -3.68 18.34 -0.02
C ALA A 162 -4.63 18.41 1.18
N LYS A 163 -5.68 17.57 1.20
CA LYS A 163 -6.61 17.45 2.34
C LYS A 163 -5.90 16.98 3.61
N LYS A 164 -5.03 15.96 3.53
CA LYS A 164 -4.27 15.44 4.68
C LYS A 164 -3.31 16.48 5.26
N ALA A 165 -2.58 17.21 4.41
CA ALA A 165 -1.68 18.29 4.84
C ALA A 165 -2.44 19.43 5.52
N LYS A 166 -3.62 19.82 5.00
CA LYS A 166 -4.48 20.83 5.61
C LYS A 166 -4.99 20.39 6.99
N LYS A 167 -5.40 19.13 7.14
CA LYS A 167 -5.85 18.56 8.43
C LYS A 167 -4.71 18.50 9.45
N GLU A 168 -3.50 18.16 9.02
CA GLU A 168 -2.33 18.10 9.92
C GLU A 168 -1.90 19.49 10.41
N LYS A 169 -1.93 20.51 9.54
CA LYS A 169 -1.68 21.91 9.94
C LYS A 169 -2.71 22.41 10.97
N ARG A 170 -4.00 22.12 10.76
CA ARG A 170 -5.06 22.50 11.73
C ARG A 170 -4.88 21.83 13.10
N ARG A 171 -4.45 20.56 13.14
CA ARG A 171 -4.19 19.84 14.41
C ARG A 171 -2.94 20.33 15.16
N LYS A 172 -1.92 20.85 14.44
CA LYS A 172 -0.72 21.43 15.07
C LYS A 172 -0.95 22.85 15.56
N GLY A 173 -1.78 23.64 14.87
CA GLY A 173 -2.20 24.96 15.36
C GLY A 173 -3.00 24.88 16.66
N ALA A 174 -3.96 23.97 16.76
CA ALA A 174 -4.81 23.78 17.94
C ALA A 174 -4.12 23.10 19.15
N LYS A 175 -2.81 22.84 19.10
CA LYS A 175 -2.01 22.28 20.21
C LYS A 175 -1.01 23.28 20.81
N ASN A 176 -0.87 24.46 20.19
CA ASN A 176 0.03 25.53 20.60
C ASN A 176 -0.73 26.76 21.12
N GLU A 177 -2.03 26.61 21.37
CA GLU A 177 -2.91 27.50 22.16
C GLU A 177 -3.34 26.72 23.40
#